data_AF-A0A7W6W458-F1
#
_entry.id   AF-A0A7W6W458-F1
#
_cell.length_a   1.000
_cell.length_b   1.000
_cell.length_c   1.000
_cell.angle_alpha   90.00
_cell.angle_beta   90.00
_cell.angle_gamma   90.00
#
_symmetry.space_group_name_H-M   'P 1'
#
loop_
_entity.id
_entity.type
_entity.pdbx_description
1 polymer ?
#
loop_
_entity_poly.entity_id
_entity_poly.type
_entity_poly.pdbx_seq_one_letter_code
_entity_poly.pdbx_strand_id
1 'polypeptide(L)'
;MNMTLSPAALCAAIQIPDAATSHTSPISISLRREPFTTNVRHHDAIEQVLYFYRLRQDMIRARTKLILQGQASLRRLFDGDKEQAASAWSDAMKDEAHQLRGMLSPYIAALEVLDKQQSEYEKHLVKSVKTLPIYAWAKGIKGFGDLSLACIIGEASGYGKETGEFYSVGDFKSVSALWKRMGLAVLNGHRQGAPGKGATAEDWIVEGYSKTRRSVMWNVGNSLILSMGKFRPVFGEEIRSNPEYTELQCVFAERARYEAERLPHKCGTAIKESKTGKDSYTLHAANRAKRYTEKRLLRMLYAEWRACMG
;
A
#
# COMPACT_ATOMS: atom_id res chain seq x y z
N MET A 1 -5.52 76.07 -22.43
CA MET A 1 -5.19 74.82 -23.14
C MET A 1 -4.95 73.75 -22.10
N ASN A 2 -5.70 72.65 -22.20
CA ASN A 2 -5.55 71.44 -21.41
C ASN A 2 -4.21 70.76 -21.71
N MET A 3 -3.50 70.32 -20.66
CA MET A 3 -2.78 69.04 -20.68
C MET A 3 -2.91 68.40 -19.30
N THR A 4 -3.72 67.34 -19.24
CA THR A 4 -3.78 66.36 -18.16
C THR A 4 -2.64 65.35 -18.27
N LEU A 5 -2.33 64.71 -17.13
CA LEU A 5 -1.49 63.53 -16.84
C LEU A 5 -0.24 63.89 -16.03
N SER A 6 0.15 63.18 -14.96
CA SER A 6 -0.14 61.78 -14.58
C SER A 6 -0.08 61.60 -13.04
N PRO A 7 -0.88 60.69 -12.44
CA PRO A 7 -0.82 60.33 -11.01
C PRO A 7 0.54 59.80 -10.53
N ALA A 8 1.47 59.47 -11.44
CA ALA A 8 2.82 59.04 -11.10
C ALA A 8 3.72 60.18 -10.56
N ALA A 9 3.32 61.45 -10.70
CA ALA A 9 4.10 62.60 -10.25
C ALA A 9 3.86 63.01 -8.78
N LEU A 10 2.95 62.34 -8.07
CA LEU A 10 2.56 62.68 -6.70
C LEU A 10 3.21 61.81 -5.60
N CYS A 11 4.02 60.82 -5.96
CA CYS A 11 4.63 59.90 -5.00
C CYS A 11 6.15 60.06 -4.81
N ALA A 12 6.73 61.21 -5.18
CA ALA A 12 8.17 61.47 -5.05
C ALA A 12 8.46 62.78 -4.30
N ALA A 13 8.14 62.85 -3.00
CA ALA A 13 8.64 63.92 -2.13
C ALA A 13 8.49 63.62 -0.62
N ILE A 14 9.01 62.49 -0.12
CA ILE A 14 9.42 62.38 1.30
C ILE A 14 10.70 61.52 1.37
N GLN A 15 11.85 62.18 1.46
CA GLN A 15 13.10 61.59 1.94
C GLN A 15 13.40 62.15 3.33
N ILE A 16 13.58 61.27 4.32
CA ILE A 16 14.24 61.53 5.61
C ILE A 16 15.09 60.27 5.94
N PRO A 17 16.29 60.42 6.54
CA PRO A 17 17.51 59.74 6.09
C PRO A 17 17.90 58.44 6.81
N ASP A 18 18.83 57.73 6.17
CA ASP A 18 19.58 56.58 6.68
C ASP A 18 20.24 56.85 8.04
N ALA A 19 19.97 55.98 9.02
CA ALA A 19 20.89 55.71 10.12
C ALA A 19 20.64 54.32 10.74
N ALA A 20 21.74 53.58 10.88
CA ALA A 20 21.96 52.42 11.74
C ALA A 20 21.38 51.06 11.31
N THR A 21 22.21 50.36 10.54
CA THR A 21 22.47 48.92 10.59
C THR A 21 22.18 48.27 11.96
N SER A 22 21.10 47.49 12.05
CA SER A 22 21.02 46.35 12.96
C SER A 22 20.97 45.08 12.12
N HIS A 23 22.14 44.47 11.91
CA HIS A 23 22.27 43.12 11.39
C HIS A 23 21.66 42.13 12.39
N THR A 24 20.35 41.94 12.34
CA THR A 24 19.73 40.70 12.83
C THR A 24 19.90 39.68 11.72
N SER A 25 21.07 39.03 11.70
CA SER A 25 21.23 37.78 10.97
C SER A 25 20.07 36.87 11.36
N PRO A 26 19.25 36.37 10.42
CA PRO A 26 18.27 35.36 10.77
C PRO A 26 19.06 34.19 11.35
N ILE A 27 18.82 33.89 12.62
CA ILE A 27 19.33 32.67 13.24
C ILE A 27 18.66 31.53 12.46
N SER A 28 19.32 31.10 11.39
CA SER A 28 19.06 29.85 10.71
C SER A 28 19.47 28.77 11.70
N ILE A 29 18.57 28.46 12.63
CA ILE A 29 18.65 27.24 13.41
C ILE A 29 18.39 26.14 12.38
N SER A 30 19.44 25.70 11.69
CA SER A 30 19.43 24.40 11.03
C SER A 30 19.42 23.36 12.16
N LEU A 31 18.25 23.13 12.73
CA LEU A 31 17.97 21.94 13.52
C LEU A 31 18.14 20.78 12.54
N ARG A 32 19.37 20.28 12.40
CA ARG A 32 19.61 18.92 11.96
C ARG A 32 18.92 18.05 13.01
N ARG A 33 17.64 17.77 12.77
CA ARG A 33 16.97 16.69 13.49
C ARG A 33 17.74 15.45 13.10
N GLU A 34 18.35 14.82 14.11
CA GLU A 34 18.98 13.52 13.95
C GLU A 34 18.01 12.59 13.19
N PRO A 35 18.52 11.80 12.23
CA PRO A 35 17.69 10.82 11.55
C PRO A 35 17.07 9.91 12.62
N PHE A 36 15.76 9.72 12.53
CA PHE A 36 15.07 8.80 13.42
C PHE A 36 15.63 7.40 13.25
N THR A 37 15.83 6.73 14.37
CA THR A 37 16.16 5.32 14.42
C THR A 37 15.13 4.59 15.28
N THR A 38 14.74 3.39 14.83
CA THR A 38 13.87 2.51 15.63
C THR A 38 14.65 2.03 16.86
N ASN A 39 14.07 2.22 18.04
CA ASN A 39 14.69 1.88 19.32
C ASN A 39 15.14 0.42 19.39
N VAL A 40 16.37 0.20 19.84
CA VAL A 40 17.01 -1.12 19.95
C VAL A 40 16.20 -2.11 20.79
N ARG A 41 15.45 -1.63 21.79
CA ARG A 41 14.60 -2.49 22.64
C ARG A 41 13.48 -3.20 21.86
N HIS A 42 13.17 -2.74 20.65
CA HIS A 42 12.15 -3.32 19.79
C HIS A 42 12.73 -4.24 18.71
N HIS A 43 14.06 -4.30 18.56
CA HIS A 43 14.71 -5.05 17.48
C HIS A 43 14.37 -6.54 17.55
N ASP A 44 14.50 -7.19 18.71
CA ASP A 44 14.17 -8.60 18.88
C ASP A 44 12.77 -8.96 18.38
N ALA A 45 11.75 -8.16 18.75
CA ALA A 45 10.37 -8.41 18.32
C ALA A 45 10.21 -8.22 16.80
N ILE A 46 10.88 -7.23 16.20
CA ILE A 46 10.86 -6.99 14.75
C ILE A 46 11.65 -8.08 14.01
N GLU A 47 12.75 -8.57 14.55
CA GLU A 47 13.52 -9.68 14.01
C GLU A 47 12.71 -10.98 14.00
N GLN A 48 11.94 -11.24 15.06
CA GLN A 48 10.97 -12.34 15.08
C GLN A 48 9.91 -12.17 13.98
N VAL A 49 9.37 -10.96 13.81
CA VAL A 49 8.44 -10.67 12.69
C VAL A 49 9.12 -10.95 11.35
N LEU A 50 10.35 -10.46 11.14
CA LEU A 50 11.10 -10.63 9.91
C LEU A 50 11.39 -12.11 9.61
N TYR A 51 11.76 -12.89 10.61
CA TYR A 51 12.05 -14.31 10.50
C TYR A 51 10.81 -15.10 10.07
N PHE A 52 9.72 -15.01 10.82
CA PHE A 52 8.48 -15.71 10.47
C PHE A 52 7.84 -15.19 9.18
N TYR A 53 8.05 -13.91 8.85
CA TYR A 53 7.59 -13.36 7.58
C TYR A 53 8.28 -14.04 6.39
N ARG A 54 9.60 -14.23 6.46
CA ARG A 54 10.37 -14.92 5.41
C ARG A 54 9.92 -16.37 5.26
N LEU A 55 9.79 -17.10 6.38
CA LEU A 55 9.29 -18.49 6.37
C LEU A 55 7.87 -18.58 5.79
N ARG A 56 6.99 -17.65 6.13
CA ARG A 56 5.65 -17.55 5.53
C ARG A 56 5.72 -17.34 4.02
N GLN A 57 6.60 -16.46 3.54
CA GLN A 57 6.79 -16.25 2.10
C GLN A 57 7.33 -17.50 1.40
N ASP A 58 8.17 -18.30 2.07
CA ASP A 58 8.62 -19.60 1.54
C ASP A 58 7.45 -20.56 1.34
N MET A 59 6.55 -20.68 2.33
CA MET A 59 5.36 -21.52 2.22
C MET A 59 4.45 -21.08 1.07
N ILE A 60 4.19 -19.77 0.93
CA ILE A 60 3.37 -19.23 -0.15
C ILE A 60 3.98 -19.55 -1.52
N ARG A 61 5.31 -19.43 -1.65
CA ARG A 61 6.02 -19.76 -2.90
C ARG A 61 5.94 -21.25 -3.21
N ALA A 62 6.17 -22.11 -2.22
CA ALA A 62 6.06 -23.56 -2.37
C ALA A 62 4.63 -23.97 -2.78
N ARG A 63 3.62 -23.45 -2.08
CA ARG A 63 2.19 -23.65 -2.36
C ARG A 63 1.84 -23.27 -3.79
N THR A 64 2.27 -22.08 -4.22
CA THR A 64 2.01 -21.60 -5.58
C THR A 64 2.61 -22.53 -6.63
N LYS A 65 3.85 -23.01 -6.41
CA LYS A 65 4.50 -23.97 -7.32
C LYS A 65 3.75 -25.30 -7.38
N LEU A 66 3.31 -25.83 -6.24
CA LEU A 66 2.54 -27.08 -6.19
C LEU A 66 1.20 -26.97 -6.92
N ILE A 67 0.46 -25.87 -6.73
CA ILE A 67 -0.79 -25.62 -7.46
C ILE A 67 -0.53 -25.59 -8.97
N LEU A 68 0.50 -24.86 -9.41
CA LEU A 68 0.85 -24.77 -10.83
C LEU A 68 1.28 -26.13 -11.41
N GLN A 69 1.95 -26.96 -10.61
CA GLN A 69 2.34 -28.30 -11.01
C GLN A 69 1.12 -29.23 -11.14
N GLY A 70 0.19 -29.20 -10.18
CA GLY A 70 -1.06 -29.95 -10.26
C GLY A 70 -1.92 -29.53 -11.46
N GLN A 71 -2.05 -28.22 -11.72
CA GLN A 71 -2.68 -27.70 -12.94
C GLN A 71 -1.95 -28.16 -14.20
N ALA A 72 -0.61 -28.22 -14.20
CA ALA A 72 0.15 -28.71 -15.34
C ALA A 72 -0.08 -30.20 -15.61
N SER A 73 -0.26 -31.02 -14.57
CA SER A 73 -0.65 -32.44 -14.73
C SER A 73 -2.03 -32.57 -15.40
N LEU A 74 -2.99 -31.71 -15.04
CA LEU A 74 -4.33 -31.71 -15.63
C LEU A 74 -4.34 -31.30 -17.11
N ARG A 75 -3.44 -30.42 -17.55
CA ARG A 75 -3.37 -29.98 -18.95
C ARG A 75 -3.21 -31.14 -19.95
N ARG A 76 -2.67 -32.28 -19.52
CA ARG A 76 -2.56 -33.49 -20.34
C ARG A 76 -3.92 -34.10 -20.70
N LEU A 77 -4.95 -33.83 -19.91
CA LEU A 77 -6.32 -34.30 -20.10
C LEU A 77 -7.19 -33.31 -20.90
N PHE A 78 -6.69 -32.09 -21.12
CA PHE A 78 -7.44 -30.99 -21.74
C PHE A 78 -6.68 -30.41 -22.94
N ASP A 79 -5.91 -31.23 -23.67
CA ASP A 79 -5.16 -30.81 -24.88
C ASP A 79 -4.28 -29.56 -24.70
N GLY A 80 -3.75 -29.36 -23.49
CA GLY A 80 -2.93 -28.20 -23.15
C GLY A 80 -3.71 -26.95 -22.69
N ASP A 81 -5.04 -26.99 -22.66
CA ASP A 81 -5.90 -25.88 -22.23
C ASP A 81 -5.65 -25.55 -20.75
N LYS A 82 -5.18 -24.32 -20.52
CA LYS A 82 -4.80 -23.83 -19.20
C LYS A 82 -6.00 -23.44 -18.36
N GLU A 83 -7.07 -22.94 -18.97
CA GLU A 83 -8.25 -22.45 -18.27
C GLU A 83 -9.11 -23.62 -17.80
N GLN A 84 -9.32 -24.61 -18.67
CA GLN A 84 -9.99 -25.86 -18.28
C GLN A 84 -9.24 -26.59 -17.18
N ALA A 85 -7.92 -26.72 -17.29
CA ALA A 85 -7.09 -27.33 -16.25
C ALA A 85 -7.17 -26.57 -14.91
N ALA A 86 -7.21 -25.23 -14.94
CA ALA A 86 -7.36 -24.42 -13.74
C ALA A 86 -8.75 -24.55 -13.11
N SER A 87 -9.81 -24.62 -13.92
CA SER A 87 -11.18 -24.88 -13.45
C SER A 87 -11.28 -26.26 -12.82
N ALA A 88 -10.84 -27.31 -13.52
CA ALA A 88 -10.87 -28.69 -13.04
C ALA A 88 -10.07 -28.88 -11.74
N TRP A 89 -8.93 -28.20 -11.60
CA TRP A 89 -8.20 -28.13 -10.33
C TRP A 89 -9.05 -27.51 -9.23
N SER A 90 -9.67 -26.36 -9.48
CA SER A 90 -10.52 -25.68 -8.50
C SER A 90 -11.72 -26.51 -8.09
N ASP A 91 -12.31 -27.26 -9.01
CA ASP A 91 -13.49 -28.09 -8.75
C ASP A 91 -13.10 -29.32 -7.93
N ALA A 92 -11.99 -29.98 -8.28
CA ALA A 92 -11.43 -31.09 -7.52
C ALA A 92 -10.98 -30.71 -6.10
N MET A 93 -10.55 -29.47 -5.87
CA MET A 93 -10.22 -28.99 -4.51
C MET A 93 -11.46 -28.81 -3.64
N LYS A 94 -12.62 -28.47 -4.22
CA LYS A 94 -13.87 -28.19 -3.49
C LYS A 94 -14.72 -29.43 -3.26
N ASP A 95 -14.70 -30.37 -4.19
CA ASP A 95 -15.50 -31.59 -4.15
C ASP A 95 -14.62 -32.81 -3.87
N GLU A 96 -14.88 -33.47 -2.73
CA GLU A 96 -14.17 -34.68 -2.31
C GLU A 96 -14.46 -35.90 -3.20
N ALA A 97 -15.63 -35.92 -3.84
CA ALA A 97 -16.02 -36.99 -4.75
C ALA A 97 -15.59 -36.73 -6.21
N HIS A 98 -14.90 -35.62 -6.48
CA HIS A 98 -14.54 -35.26 -7.85
C HIS A 98 -13.65 -36.32 -8.51
N GLN A 99 -14.00 -36.72 -9.73
CA GLN A 99 -13.35 -37.81 -10.47
C GLN A 99 -11.83 -37.67 -10.61
N LEU A 100 -11.30 -36.45 -10.67
CA LEU A 100 -9.86 -36.17 -10.80
C LEU A 100 -9.11 -36.14 -9.46
N ARG A 101 -9.80 -36.25 -8.31
CA ARG A 101 -9.18 -36.06 -6.99
C ARG A 101 -8.16 -37.15 -6.66
N GLY A 102 -8.38 -38.39 -7.09
CA GLY A 102 -7.41 -39.48 -6.94
C GLY A 102 -6.06 -39.14 -7.56
N MET A 103 -6.06 -38.61 -8.79
CA MET A 103 -4.85 -38.18 -9.50
C MET A 103 -4.17 -36.98 -8.82
N LEU A 104 -4.96 -36.07 -8.25
CA LEU A 104 -4.45 -34.85 -7.62
C LEU A 104 -4.04 -35.04 -6.15
N SER A 105 -4.38 -36.17 -5.55
CA SER A 105 -4.19 -36.43 -4.12
C SER A 105 -2.77 -36.17 -3.58
N PRO A 106 -1.66 -36.46 -4.30
CA PRO A 106 -0.33 -36.15 -3.79
C PRO A 106 -0.09 -34.65 -3.65
N TYR A 107 -0.62 -33.85 -4.58
CA TYR A 107 -0.52 -32.39 -4.53
C TYR A 107 -1.39 -31.81 -3.42
N ILE A 108 -2.61 -32.33 -3.27
CA ILE A 108 -3.56 -31.89 -2.24
C ILE A 108 -2.99 -32.16 -0.85
N ALA A 109 -2.50 -33.38 -0.59
CA ALA A 109 -1.90 -33.74 0.69
C ALA A 109 -0.67 -32.88 1.01
N ALA A 110 0.18 -32.58 0.03
CA ALA A 110 1.32 -31.69 0.22
C ALA A 110 0.89 -30.24 0.53
N LEU A 111 -0.19 -29.74 -0.09
CA LEU A 111 -0.72 -28.42 0.20
C LEU A 111 -1.24 -28.29 1.62
N GLU A 112 -1.88 -29.32 2.16
CA GLU A 112 -2.36 -29.33 3.55
C GLU A 112 -1.22 -29.12 4.56
N VAL A 113 -0.08 -29.77 4.34
CA VAL A 113 1.12 -29.59 5.17
C VAL A 113 1.63 -28.15 5.12
N LEU A 114 1.69 -27.57 3.91
CA LEU A 114 2.13 -26.18 3.73
C LEU A 114 1.16 -25.18 4.34
N ASP A 115 -0.15 -25.40 4.17
CA ASP A 115 -1.19 -24.51 4.70
C ASP A 115 -1.20 -24.55 6.24
N LYS A 116 -0.99 -25.73 6.85
CA LYS A 116 -0.80 -25.87 8.29
C LYS A 116 0.43 -25.09 8.77
N GLN A 117 1.58 -25.29 8.12
CA GLN A 117 2.82 -24.62 8.52
C GLN A 117 2.76 -23.10 8.33
N GLN A 118 2.15 -22.63 7.23
CA GLN A 118 1.90 -21.22 6.99
C GLN A 118 1.04 -20.63 8.11
N SER A 119 -0.02 -21.33 8.52
CA SER A 119 -0.91 -20.89 9.60
C SER A 119 -0.18 -20.74 10.93
N GLU A 120 0.74 -21.65 11.26
CA GLU A 120 1.58 -21.53 12.46
C GLU A 120 2.49 -20.29 12.39
N TYR A 121 3.15 -20.05 11.25
CA TYR A 121 3.95 -18.84 11.06
C TYR A 121 3.12 -17.56 11.17
N GLU A 122 1.88 -17.56 10.67
CA GLU A 122 0.95 -16.43 10.81
C GLU A 122 0.57 -16.17 12.28
N LYS A 123 0.38 -17.21 13.11
CA LYS A 123 0.18 -17.05 14.56
C LYS A 123 1.39 -16.40 15.22
N HIS A 124 2.60 -16.83 14.88
CA HIS A 124 3.83 -16.22 15.40
C HIS A 124 3.98 -14.76 14.99
N LEU A 125 3.71 -14.42 13.72
CA LEU A 125 3.70 -13.04 13.23
C LEU A 125 2.76 -12.15 14.03
N VAL A 126 1.53 -12.61 14.25
CA VAL A 126 0.51 -11.90 15.03
C VAL A 126 0.93 -11.75 16.49
N LYS A 127 1.54 -12.78 17.09
CA LYS A 127 2.06 -12.72 18.46
C LYS A 127 3.16 -11.67 18.59
N SER A 128 4.15 -11.68 17.69
CA SER A 128 5.29 -10.76 17.76
C SER A 128 4.88 -9.32 17.49
N VAL A 129 3.94 -9.06 16.58
CA VAL A 129 3.53 -7.69 16.30
C VAL A 129 2.74 -7.06 17.46
N LYS A 130 2.02 -7.86 18.24
CA LYS A 130 1.23 -7.41 19.40
C LYS A 130 2.07 -6.88 20.56
N THR A 131 3.36 -7.21 20.60
CA THR A 131 4.28 -6.71 21.65
C THR A 131 4.85 -5.33 21.32
N LEU A 132 4.71 -4.87 20.07
CA LEU A 132 5.24 -3.59 19.63
C LEU A 132 4.28 -2.44 20.01
N PRO A 133 4.79 -1.29 20.48
CA PRO A 133 3.96 -0.11 20.79
C PRO A 133 3.02 0.33 19.66
N ILE A 134 3.49 0.24 18.40
CA ILE A 134 2.71 0.60 17.20
C ILE A 134 1.40 -0.19 17.05
N TYR A 135 1.28 -1.35 17.70
CA TYR A 135 0.09 -2.18 17.63
C TYR A 135 -1.15 -1.48 18.19
N ALA A 136 -0.99 -0.64 19.24
CA ALA A 136 -2.10 0.09 19.83
C ALA A 136 -2.81 1.00 18.81
N TRP A 137 -2.04 1.73 18.01
CA TRP A 137 -2.54 2.53 16.90
C TRP A 137 -3.18 1.65 15.81
N ALA A 138 -2.48 0.60 15.38
CA ALA A 138 -2.93 -0.24 14.26
C ALA A 138 -4.27 -0.91 14.55
N LYS A 139 -4.48 -1.39 15.79
CA LYS A 139 -5.74 -1.99 16.24
C LYS A 139 -6.93 -1.03 16.13
N GLY A 140 -6.69 0.28 16.22
CA GLY A 140 -7.72 1.31 16.05
C GLY A 140 -8.13 1.55 14.59
N ILE A 141 -7.39 1.03 13.61
CA ILE A 141 -7.69 1.23 12.19
C ILE A 141 -8.62 0.12 11.68
N LYS A 142 -9.88 0.49 11.41
CA LYS A 142 -10.88 -0.43 10.85
C LYS A 142 -10.38 -1.06 9.54
N GLY A 143 -10.43 -2.39 9.47
CA GLY A 143 -9.99 -3.16 8.30
C GLY A 143 -8.48 -3.38 8.19
N PHE A 144 -7.68 -2.91 9.15
CA PHE A 144 -6.25 -3.17 9.22
C PHE A 144 -5.93 -4.25 10.27
N GLY A 145 -5.86 -5.50 9.84
CA GLY A 145 -5.65 -6.64 10.75
C GLY A 145 -4.19 -6.85 11.17
N ASP A 146 -4.00 -7.58 12.27
CA ASP A 146 -2.70 -7.90 12.87
C ASP A 146 -1.69 -8.46 11.87
N LEU A 147 -2.12 -9.44 11.05
CA LEU A 147 -1.26 -10.04 10.03
C LEU A 147 -0.85 -9.04 8.93
N SER A 148 -1.72 -8.08 8.60
CA SER A 148 -1.41 -7.03 7.63
C SER A 148 -0.30 -6.11 8.15
N LEU A 149 -0.37 -5.72 9.43
CA LEU A 149 0.69 -4.96 10.09
C LEU A 149 2.00 -5.75 10.09
N ALA A 150 1.96 -7.02 10.51
CA ALA A 150 3.14 -7.88 10.55
C ALA A 150 3.78 -8.06 9.16
N CYS A 151 2.98 -8.22 8.10
CA CYS A 151 3.50 -8.33 6.73
C CYS A 151 4.14 -7.02 6.23
N ILE A 152 3.60 -5.86 6.57
CA ILE A 152 4.23 -4.57 6.23
C ILE A 152 5.58 -4.45 6.94
N ILE A 153 5.64 -4.75 8.24
CA ILE A 153 6.88 -4.71 9.01
C ILE A 153 7.90 -5.70 8.45
N GLY A 154 7.50 -6.93 8.15
CA GLY A 154 8.36 -7.95 7.55
C GLY A 154 8.93 -7.57 6.18
N GLU A 155 8.16 -6.84 5.35
CA GLU A 155 8.68 -6.31 4.07
C GLU A 155 9.55 -5.06 4.23
N ALA A 156 9.29 -4.26 5.25
CA ALA A 156 9.90 -2.95 5.47
C ALA A 156 10.95 -2.97 6.61
N SER A 157 11.45 -4.14 6.99
CA SER A 157 12.54 -4.27 7.97
C SER A 157 13.65 -5.19 7.48
N GLY A 158 14.83 -5.07 8.09
CA GLY A 158 15.99 -5.92 7.82
C GLY A 158 17.29 -5.19 8.11
N TYR A 159 18.35 -5.61 7.42
CA TYR A 159 19.68 -5.00 7.55
C TYR A 159 20.15 -4.46 6.20
N GLY A 160 20.84 -3.33 6.24
CA GLY A 160 21.56 -2.80 5.08
C GLY A 160 22.58 -3.83 4.59
N LYS A 161 22.59 -4.12 3.29
CA LYS A 161 23.53 -5.12 2.73
C LYS A 161 24.99 -4.69 2.89
N GLU A 162 25.24 -3.40 2.80
CA GLU A 162 26.58 -2.80 2.86
C GLU A 162 26.93 -2.33 4.27
N THR A 163 25.98 -1.71 4.97
CA THR A 163 26.22 -1.13 6.30
C THR A 163 26.04 -2.12 7.43
N GLY A 164 25.29 -3.22 7.22
CA GLY A 164 24.88 -4.13 8.29
C GLY A 164 23.89 -3.52 9.30
N GLU A 165 23.51 -2.25 9.12
CA GLU A 165 22.65 -1.54 10.06
C GLU A 165 21.21 -2.02 9.96
N PHE A 166 20.58 -2.21 11.12
CA PHE A 166 19.16 -2.51 11.22
C PHE A 166 18.33 -1.32 10.72
N TYR A 167 17.29 -1.62 9.95
CA TYR A 167 16.26 -0.66 9.58
C TYR A 167 14.87 -1.29 9.71
N SER A 168 13.89 -0.44 9.97
CA SER A 168 12.47 -0.75 9.97
C SER A 168 11.66 0.41 9.36
N VAL A 169 10.35 0.42 9.61
CA VAL A 169 9.37 1.27 8.90
C VAL A 169 9.67 2.77 9.05
N GLY A 170 10.02 3.23 10.26
CA GLY A 170 10.29 4.65 10.53
C GLY A 170 11.67 5.15 10.09
N ASP A 171 12.60 4.22 9.86
CA ASP A 171 14.01 4.47 9.50
C ASP A 171 14.18 4.88 8.04
N PHE A 172 13.16 4.66 7.20
CA PHE A 172 13.18 5.16 5.82
C PHE A 172 13.33 6.69 5.82
N LYS A 173 14.20 7.23 4.95
CA LYS A 173 14.45 8.68 4.82
C LYS A 173 13.20 9.55 4.65
N SER A 174 12.14 8.97 4.08
CA SER A 174 10.83 9.61 3.95
C SER A 174 9.75 8.57 3.67
N VAL A 175 8.50 8.96 3.87
CA VAL A 175 7.34 8.13 3.47
C VAL A 175 7.39 7.77 1.98
N SER A 176 7.94 8.63 1.12
CA SER A 176 8.09 8.33 -0.31
C SER A 176 9.06 7.16 -0.56
N ALA A 177 10.11 7.04 0.25
CA ALA A 177 11.01 5.89 0.20
C ALA A 177 10.32 4.60 0.65
N LEU A 178 9.49 4.67 1.69
CA LEU A 178 8.64 3.55 2.13
C LEU A 178 7.61 3.16 1.04
N TRP A 179 6.98 4.13 0.36
CA TRP A 179 6.09 3.86 -0.76
C TRP A 179 6.83 3.16 -1.91
N LYS A 180 8.06 3.57 -2.25
CA LYS A 180 8.87 2.90 -3.26
C LYS A 180 9.20 1.46 -2.84
N ARG A 181 9.58 1.25 -1.58
CA ARG A 181 9.81 -0.09 -1.01
C ARG A 181 8.58 -0.98 -1.21
N MET A 182 7.39 -0.49 -0.88
CA MET A 182 6.14 -1.24 -0.91
C MET A 182 5.46 -1.32 -2.31
N GLY A 183 6.13 -0.85 -3.37
CA GLY A 183 5.59 -0.95 -4.74
C GLY A 183 4.51 0.09 -5.09
N LEU A 184 4.42 1.19 -4.33
CA LEU A 184 3.37 2.20 -4.43
C LEU A 184 3.84 3.55 -4.97
N ALA A 185 5.13 3.70 -5.27
CA ALA A 185 5.65 4.96 -5.80
C ALA A 185 5.01 5.34 -7.14
N VAL A 186 5.07 6.64 -7.43
CA VAL A 186 4.86 7.21 -8.76
C VAL A 186 6.22 7.76 -9.17
N LEU A 187 6.75 7.28 -10.30
CA LEU A 187 8.07 7.61 -10.81
C LEU A 187 7.84 8.22 -12.19
N ASN A 188 8.40 9.40 -12.45
CA ASN A 188 8.33 10.07 -13.76
C ASN A 188 6.91 10.08 -14.38
N GLY A 189 5.90 10.43 -13.58
CA GLY A 189 4.49 10.53 -14.01
C GLY A 189 3.75 9.21 -14.17
N HIS A 190 4.40 8.05 -14.04
CA HIS A 190 3.78 6.73 -14.12
C HIS A 190 3.86 5.96 -12.80
N ARG A 191 3.00 4.95 -12.67
CA ARG A 191 3.00 4.09 -11.47
C ARG A 191 4.20 3.14 -11.52
N GLN A 192 4.86 2.93 -10.38
CA GLN A 192 5.86 1.87 -10.25
C GLN A 192 5.28 0.50 -10.65
N GLY A 193 6.09 -0.30 -11.34
CA GLY A 193 5.71 -1.55 -12.00
C GLY A 193 5.04 -1.33 -13.36
N ALA A 194 5.29 -0.19 -14.01
CA ALA A 194 4.80 0.15 -15.35
C ALA A 194 5.69 1.23 -16.02
N PRO A 195 6.98 0.94 -16.27
CA PRO A 195 7.96 1.92 -16.77
C PRO A 195 7.65 2.47 -18.17
N GLY A 196 6.72 1.86 -18.90
CA GLY A 196 6.25 2.32 -20.20
C GLY A 196 6.64 1.38 -21.34
N LYS A 197 6.29 1.78 -22.58
CA LYS A 197 6.68 1.05 -23.78
C LYS A 197 8.17 1.25 -24.04
N GLY A 198 8.88 0.19 -24.38
CA GLY A 198 10.33 0.24 -24.65
C GLY A 198 11.22 0.28 -23.40
N ALA A 199 10.66 0.02 -22.22
CA ALA A 199 11.43 0.00 -20.98
C ALA A 199 12.59 -1.02 -21.04
N THR A 200 13.78 -0.54 -20.68
CA THR A 200 15.02 -1.32 -20.60
C THR A 200 15.09 -2.12 -19.30
N ALA A 201 16.03 -3.06 -19.22
CA ALA A 201 16.29 -3.78 -17.97
C ALA A 201 16.69 -2.82 -16.82
N GLU A 202 17.44 -1.76 -17.14
CA GLU A 202 17.86 -0.76 -16.17
C GLU A 202 16.67 0.04 -15.60
N ASP A 203 15.67 0.36 -16.43
CA ASP A 203 14.46 1.03 -15.95
C ASP A 203 13.76 0.21 -14.86
N TRP A 204 13.70 -1.11 -15.03
CA TRP A 204 13.12 -2.02 -14.03
C TRP A 204 13.96 -2.11 -12.75
N ILE A 205 15.29 -2.08 -12.87
CA ILE A 205 16.22 -2.06 -11.73
C ILE A 205 16.02 -0.77 -10.93
N VAL A 206 15.99 0.39 -11.62
CA VAL A 206 15.79 1.71 -11.02
C VAL A 206 14.43 1.82 -10.34
N GLU A 207 13.36 1.30 -10.95
CA GLU A 207 12.05 1.26 -10.32
C GLU A 207 12.09 0.45 -9.02
N GLY A 208 12.90 -0.61 -8.94
CA GLY A 208 13.01 -1.49 -7.79
C GLY A 208 11.69 -2.18 -7.43
N TYR A 209 10.83 -2.40 -8.44
CA TYR A 209 9.50 -2.96 -8.25
C TYR A 209 9.55 -4.43 -7.83
N SER A 210 8.85 -4.78 -6.76
CA SER A 210 8.64 -6.17 -6.33
C SER A 210 7.16 -6.52 -6.38
N LYS A 211 6.81 -7.51 -7.22
CA LYS A 211 5.44 -8.05 -7.32
C LYS A 211 4.96 -8.58 -5.97
N THR A 212 5.84 -9.22 -5.20
CA THR A 212 5.54 -9.73 -3.85
C THR A 212 5.17 -8.60 -2.90
N ARG A 213 5.98 -7.54 -2.84
CA ARG A 213 5.70 -6.36 -2.00
C ARG A 213 4.40 -5.66 -2.38
N ARG A 214 4.17 -5.51 -3.69
CA ARG A 214 2.91 -4.94 -4.17
C ARG A 214 1.71 -5.80 -3.80
N SER A 215 1.86 -7.13 -3.85
CA SER A 215 0.83 -8.10 -3.46
C SER A 215 0.45 -7.96 -1.98
N VAL A 216 1.44 -7.76 -1.09
CA VAL A 216 1.18 -7.43 0.32
C VAL A 216 0.27 -6.22 0.42
N MET A 217 0.65 -5.07 -0.17
CA MET A 217 -0.19 -3.87 -0.11
C MET A 217 -1.55 -4.04 -0.78
N TRP A 218 -1.66 -4.88 -1.81
CA TRP A 218 -2.93 -5.13 -2.49
C TRP A 218 -3.90 -5.86 -1.56
N ASN A 219 -3.41 -6.85 -0.83
CA ASN A 219 -4.20 -7.57 0.17
C ASN A 219 -4.56 -6.67 1.35
N VAL A 220 -3.63 -5.83 1.81
CA VAL A 220 -3.93 -4.81 2.83
C VAL A 220 -5.03 -3.86 2.35
N GLY A 221 -4.91 -3.31 1.13
CA GLY A 221 -5.92 -2.43 0.56
C GLY A 221 -7.29 -3.10 0.36
N ASN A 222 -7.28 -4.38 -0.01
CA ASN A 222 -8.51 -5.18 -0.08
C ASN A 222 -9.14 -5.35 1.30
N SER A 223 -8.36 -5.70 2.33
CA SER A 223 -8.86 -5.80 3.69
C SER A 223 -9.41 -4.45 4.16
N LEU A 224 -8.69 -3.35 3.96
CA LEU A 224 -9.18 -2.01 4.28
C LEU A 224 -10.52 -1.74 3.62
N ILE A 225 -10.68 -1.92 2.31
CA ILE A 225 -11.87 -1.46 1.58
C ILE A 225 -13.02 -2.47 1.57
N LEU A 226 -12.72 -3.76 1.51
CA LEU A 226 -13.71 -4.83 1.39
C LEU A 226 -14.24 -5.29 2.75
N SER A 227 -13.42 -5.29 3.81
CA SER A 227 -13.93 -5.54 5.17
C SER A 227 -14.90 -4.44 5.64
N MET A 228 -14.91 -3.29 4.95
CA MET A 228 -15.88 -2.21 5.13
C MET A 228 -17.18 -2.39 4.31
N GLY A 229 -17.43 -3.59 3.75
CA GLY A 229 -18.69 -3.93 3.07
C GLY A 229 -18.81 -3.41 1.63
N LYS A 230 -17.70 -3.42 0.87
CA LYS A 230 -17.59 -2.72 -0.44
C LYS A 230 -17.88 -1.23 -0.29
N PHE A 231 -17.16 -0.58 0.64
CA PHE A 231 -17.45 0.79 1.06
C PHE A 231 -17.70 1.73 -0.14
N ARG A 232 -18.92 2.25 -0.17
CA ARG A 232 -19.46 3.22 -1.13
C ARG A 232 -20.42 4.09 -0.33
N PRO A 233 -20.23 5.42 -0.31
CA PRO A 233 -21.15 6.32 0.36
C PRO A 233 -22.52 6.30 -0.35
N VAL A 234 -23.53 6.86 0.31
CA VAL A 234 -24.82 7.11 -0.33
C VAL A 234 -24.60 8.06 -1.51
N PHE A 235 -25.35 7.85 -2.59
CA PHE A 235 -25.18 8.66 -3.79
C PHE A 235 -25.49 10.13 -3.48
N GLY A 236 -24.58 11.04 -3.87
CA GLY A 236 -24.71 12.48 -3.59
C GLY A 236 -24.38 12.91 -2.16
N GLU A 237 -24.09 11.97 -1.25
CA GLU A 237 -23.73 12.30 0.15
C GLU A 237 -22.45 13.13 0.23
N GLU A 238 -22.42 14.12 1.11
CA GLU A 238 -21.20 14.82 1.49
C GLU A 238 -20.37 13.94 2.45
N ILE A 239 -19.26 13.40 1.94
CA ILE A 239 -18.52 12.33 2.63
C ILE A 239 -18.00 12.76 4.02
N ARG A 240 -17.51 14.00 4.16
CA ARG A 240 -16.91 14.49 5.41
C ARG A 240 -17.94 14.97 6.44
N SER A 241 -19.20 15.14 6.05
CA SER A 241 -20.27 15.48 7.01
C SER A 241 -20.74 14.26 7.81
N ASN A 242 -20.39 13.04 7.38
CA ASN A 242 -20.75 11.81 8.08
C ASN A 242 -19.67 11.43 9.11
N PRO A 243 -19.93 11.59 10.44
CA PRO A 243 -18.95 11.29 11.48
C PRO A 243 -18.68 9.78 11.67
N GLU A 244 -19.51 8.90 11.11
CA GLU A 244 -19.31 7.45 11.18
C GLU A 244 -18.21 6.96 10.23
N TYR A 245 -17.82 7.79 9.26
CA TYR A 245 -16.76 7.44 8.31
C TYR A 245 -15.38 7.68 8.91
N THR A 246 -14.56 6.64 8.86
CA THR A 246 -13.13 6.75 9.19
C THR A 246 -12.40 7.62 8.15
N GLU A 247 -11.28 8.21 8.54
CA GLU A 247 -10.46 9.01 7.60
C GLU A 247 -10.06 8.23 6.33
N LEU A 248 -9.75 6.93 6.43
CA LEU A 248 -9.42 6.11 5.26
C LEU A 248 -10.63 5.84 4.35
N GLN A 249 -11.84 5.76 4.91
CA GLN A 249 -13.09 5.70 4.13
C GLN A 249 -13.30 6.99 3.35
N CYS A 250 -13.18 8.13 4.03
CA CYS A 250 -13.30 9.44 3.39
C CYS A 250 -12.30 9.57 2.24
N VAL A 251 -11.03 9.28 2.50
CA VAL A 251 -9.96 9.31 1.50
C VAL A 251 -10.27 8.41 0.30
N PHE A 252 -10.78 7.20 0.53
CA PHE A 252 -11.12 6.30 -0.56
C PHE A 252 -12.27 6.83 -1.41
N ALA A 253 -13.38 7.23 -0.79
CA ALA A 253 -14.58 7.69 -1.51
C ALA A 253 -14.31 8.99 -2.28
N GLU A 254 -13.67 9.98 -1.65
CA GLU A 254 -13.26 11.23 -2.31
C GLU A 254 -12.36 10.94 -3.51
N ARG A 255 -11.38 10.03 -3.33
CA ARG A 255 -10.49 9.68 -4.43
C ARG A 255 -11.19 8.86 -5.51
N ALA A 256 -12.16 8.02 -5.16
CA ALA A 256 -12.94 7.26 -6.13
C ALA A 256 -13.79 8.18 -7.01
N ARG A 257 -14.44 9.19 -6.42
CA ARG A 257 -15.18 10.23 -7.16
C ARG A 257 -14.24 11.02 -8.08
N TYR A 258 -13.13 11.51 -7.55
CA TYR A 258 -12.11 12.23 -8.31
C TYR A 258 -11.54 11.41 -9.50
N GLU A 259 -11.19 10.14 -9.27
CA GLU A 259 -10.65 9.28 -10.33
C GLU A 259 -11.73 8.85 -11.32
N ALA A 260 -12.99 8.78 -10.89
CA ALA A 260 -14.11 8.56 -11.80
C ALA A 260 -14.14 9.71 -12.81
N GLU A 261 -14.29 10.95 -12.37
CA GLU A 261 -14.40 12.14 -13.26
C GLU A 261 -13.26 12.30 -14.28
N ARG A 262 -12.06 11.81 -13.96
CA ARG A 262 -10.88 11.91 -14.83
C ARG A 262 -10.76 10.80 -15.86
N LEU A 263 -11.46 9.69 -15.69
CA LEU A 263 -11.34 8.52 -16.56
C LEU A 263 -12.35 8.62 -17.71
N PRO A 264 -12.02 8.09 -18.91
CA PRO A 264 -12.99 8.07 -20.01
C PRO A 264 -14.19 7.20 -19.66
N HIS A 265 -15.39 7.69 -19.96
CA HIS A 265 -16.66 7.03 -19.65
C HIS A 265 -17.41 6.64 -20.93
N LYS A 266 -17.82 5.37 -21.03
CA LYS A 266 -18.63 4.89 -22.17
C LYS A 266 -20.04 5.50 -22.23
N CYS A 267 -20.54 6.03 -21.12
CA CYS A 267 -21.94 6.44 -20.95
C CYS A 267 -22.08 7.91 -20.51
N GLY A 268 -21.01 8.71 -20.62
CA GLY A 268 -21.01 10.15 -20.31
C GLY A 268 -21.07 10.52 -18.82
N THR A 269 -21.59 9.66 -17.95
CA THR A 269 -21.68 9.92 -16.49
C THR A 269 -20.53 9.26 -15.74
N ALA A 270 -19.82 10.06 -14.94
CA ALA A 270 -18.65 9.62 -14.18
C ALA A 270 -19.00 8.72 -12.99
N ILE A 271 -20.00 9.14 -12.23
CA ILE A 271 -20.51 8.47 -11.04
C ILE A 271 -22.01 8.27 -11.25
N LYS A 272 -22.51 7.10 -10.89
CA LYS A 272 -23.93 6.75 -11.00
C LYS A 272 -24.47 6.29 -9.67
N GLU A 273 -25.77 6.43 -9.47
CA GLU A 273 -26.46 5.75 -8.39
C GLU A 273 -26.55 4.26 -8.73
N SER A 274 -26.17 3.41 -7.77
CA SER A 274 -26.33 1.95 -7.87
C SER A 274 -27.74 1.53 -7.46
N LYS A 275 -28.11 0.27 -7.72
CA LYS A 275 -29.40 -0.30 -7.31
C LYS A 275 -29.67 -0.22 -5.79
N THR A 276 -28.63 -0.03 -4.98
CA THR A 276 -28.72 0.09 -3.52
C THR A 276 -28.61 1.55 -3.04
N GLY A 277 -28.80 2.54 -3.91
CA GLY A 277 -28.71 3.97 -3.56
C GLY A 277 -27.30 4.48 -3.24
N LYS A 278 -26.27 3.71 -3.59
CA LYS A 278 -24.85 4.04 -3.31
C LYS A 278 -24.10 4.48 -4.55
N ASP A 279 -22.99 5.18 -4.35
CA ASP A 279 -22.07 5.52 -5.44
C ASP A 279 -21.64 4.31 -6.28
N SER A 280 -21.65 4.51 -7.60
CA SER A 280 -21.18 3.55 -8.58
C SER A 280 -20.19 4.18 -9.54
N TYR A 281 -18.95 3.70 -9.46
CA TYR A 281 -17.82 4.07 -10.30
C TYR A 281 -17.16 2.82 -10.86
N THR A 282 -16.34 3.01 -11.91
CA THR A 282 -15.66 1.92 -12.59
C THR A 282 -14.64 1.21 -11.69
N LEU A 283 -14.32 -0.05 -12.00
CA LEU A 283 -13.29 -0.80 -11.30
C LEU A 283 -11.90 -0.12 -11.41
N HIS A 284 -11.63 0.58 -12.51
CA HIS A 284 -10.39 1.34 -12.67
C HIS A 284 -10.30 2.52 -11.71
N ALA A 285 -11.37 3.31 -11.56
CA ALA A 285 -11.43 4.40 -10.58
C ALA A 285 -11.25 3.84 -9.14
N ALA A 286 -11.97 2.77 -8.80
CA ALA A 286 -11.86 2.10 -7.51
C ALA A 286 -10.44 1.61 -7.20
N ASN A 287 -9.76 0.99 -8.17
CA ASN A 287 -8.40 0.49 -7.99
C ASN A 287 -7.36 1.61 -7.82
N ARG A 288 -7.56 2.76 -8.49
CA ARG A 288 -6.71 3.95 -8.29
C ARG A 288 -6.94 4.59 -6.93
N ALA A 289 -8.19 4.72 -6.51
CA ALA A 289 -8.56 5.19 -5.17
C ALA A 289 -8.00 4.27 -4.07
N LYS A 290 -8.07 2.96 -4.27
CA LYS A 290 -7.45 1.98 -3.38
C LYS A 290 -5.95 2.23 -3.24
N ARG A 291 -5.23 2.37 -4.34
CA ARG A 291 -3.77 2.63 -4.30
C ARG A 291 -3.45 3.91 -3.53
N TYR A 292 -4.27 4.95 -3.68
CA TYR A 292 -4.10 6.18 -2.90
C TYR A 292 -4.35 5.96 -1.40
N THR A 293 -5.36 5.17 -1.06
CA THR A 293 -5.68 4.79 0.33
C THR A 293 -4.56 3.96 0.96
N GLU A 294 -4.00 2.99 0.21
CA GLU A 294 -2.81 2.22 0.61
C GLU A 294 -1.62 3.15 0.93
N LYS A 295 -1.39 4.19 0.10
CA LYS A 295 -0.35 5.21 0.36
C LYS A 295 -0.66 6.03 1.61
N ARG A 296 -1.92 6.41 1.82
CA ARG A 296 -2.34 7.16 3.01
C ARG A 296 -2.12 6.36 4.29
N LEU A 297 -2.47 5.06 4.29
CA LEU A 297 -2.18 4.16 5.41
C LEU A 297 -0.69 4.16 5.74
N LEU A 298 0.19 3.94 4.75
CA LEU A 298 1.64 3.92 4.99
C LEU A 298 2.18 5.25 5.49
N ARG A 299 1.57 6.38 5.10
CA ARG A 299 1.92 7.69 5.65
C ARG A 299 1.56 7.81 7.12
N MET A 300 0.36 7.36 7.50
CA MET A 300 -0.07 7.35 8.90
C MET A 300 0.80 6.40 9.73
N LEU A 301 1.03 5.18 9.24
CA LEU A 301 1.92 4.21 9.88
C LEU A 301 3.33 4.77 10.07
N TYR A 302 3.91 5.39 9.04
CA TYR A 302 5.24 5.99 9.12
C TYR A 302 5.32 7.10 10.17
N ALA A 303 4.31 7.96 10.24
CA ALA A 303 4.25 9.03 11.22
C ALA A 303 4.10 8.47 12.65
N GLU A 304 3.18 7.53 12.85
CA GLU A 304 2.95 6.90 14.14
C GLU A 304 4.15 6.10 14.62
N TRP A 305 4.79 5.34 13.72
CA TRP A 305 6.01 4.59 14.04
C TRP A 305 7.06 5.52 14.63
N ARG A 306 7.25 6.69 14.04
CA ARG A 306 8.21 7.67 14.53
C ARG A 306 7.81 8.33 15.85
N ALA A 307 6.53 8.30 16.20
CA ALA A 307 6.03 8.80 17.48
C ALA A 307 6.21 7.79 18.61
N CYS A 308 6.07 6.48 18.35
CA CYS A 308 6.01 5.47 19.41
C CYS A 308 7.13 4.41 19.40
N MET A 309 7.97 4.35 18.35
CA MET A 309 9.02 3.33 18.19
C MET A 309 10.46 3.90 18.26
N GLY A 310 10.62 5.19 18.52
CA GLY A 310 11.91 5.84 18.74
C GLY A 310 12.50 5.56 20.11
#